data_AF-A0A7C2A9A6-F1
#
_entry.id   AF-A0A7C2A9A6-F1
#
_cell.length_a   1.000
_cell.length_b   1.000
_cell.length_c   1.000
_cell.angle_alpha   90.00
_cell.angle_beta   90.00
_cell.angle_gamma   90.00
#
_symmetry.space_group_name_H-M   'P 1'
#
loop_
_entity.id
_entity.type
_entity.pdbx_description
1 polymer ?
#
loop_
_entity_poly.entity_id
_entity_poly.type
_entity_poly.pdbx_seq_one_letter_code
_entity_poly.pdbx_strand_id
1 'polypeptide(L)'
;NNLGVDHLVAQVKASSANTLIGINIGKNFDTPVEKAVDDYLISMDKVYEHADYITINISSPNTPGLRTLQFGESLDNLLASLKTRQAELAKQHQKYVPMAVKVAPDLSHEEVDELARAFNKHQIDAVIATNTTMDRSKVSGLDNADEVGGLSGGPVFEKSTEIVRLFRSKLSQELPIIAAGGIMSADDAIEKLDAGAALVQIYSGLIYQGPSLVRHIIQAIYKRN
;
A
#
# COMPACT_ATOMS: atom_id res chain seq x y z
N ASN A 1 -0.19 -12.11 10.13
CA ASN A 1 -0.81 -13.45 10.19
C ASN A 1 -1.61 -13.68 8.92
N ASN A 2 -1.23 -14.68 8.15
CA ASN A 2 -1.98 -15.15 6.97
C ASN A 2 -1.80 -16.69 6.88
N LEU A 3 -2.68 -17.36 6.14
CA LEU A 3 -2.66 -18.83 5.99
C LEU A 3 -1.79 -19.31 4.80
N GLY A 4 -0.95 -18.43 4.25
CA GLY A 4 -0.12 -18.69 3.08
C GLY A 4 -0.81 -18.33 1.76
N VAL A 5 0.02 -18.11 0.74
CA VAL A 5 -0.43 -17.70 -0.60
C VAL A 5 -1.29 -18.75 -1.30
N ASP A 6 -1.03 -20.04 -1.09
CA ASP A 6 -1.84 -21.11 -1.70
C ASP A 6 -3.28 -21.12 -1.16
N HIS A 7 -3.43 -20.91 0.15
CA HIS A 7 -4.74 -20.76 0.76
C HIS A 7 -5.46 -19.51 0.22
N LEU A 8 -4.75 -18.38 0.12
CA LEU A 8 -5.31 -17.15 -0.43
C LEU A 8 -5.83 -17.35 -1.85
N VAL A 9 -5.04 -17.98 -2.73
CA VAL A 9 -5.44 -18.25 -4.13
C VAL A 9 -6.67 -19.15 -4.19
N ALA A 10 -6.74 -20.18 -3.34
CA ALA A 10 -7.92 -21.05 -3.27
C ALA A 10 -9.20 -20.25 -2.90
N GLN A 11 -9.10 -19.31 -1.95
CA GLN A 11 -10.24 -18.46 -1.58
C GLN A 11 -10.63 -17.46 -2.69
N VAL A 12 -9.65 -16.87 -3.38
CA VAL A 12 -9.93 -15.97 -4.52
C VAL A 12 -10.67 -16.72 -5.63
N LYS A 13 -10.26 -17.94 -5.95
CA LYS A 13 -10.94 -18.80 -6.95
C LYS A 13 -12.35 -19.20 -6.54
N ALA A 14 -12.59 -19.39 -5.24
CA ALA A 14 -13.91 -19.74 -4.71
C ALA A 14 -14.85 -18.53 -4.56
N SER A 15 -14.32 -17.31 -4.60
CA SER A 15 -15.09 -16.09 -4.48
C SER A 15 -15.99 -15.87 -5.70
N SER A 16 -17.25 -15.55 -5.46
CA SER A 16 -18.20 -15.11 -6.49
C SER A 16 -18.28 -13.57 -6.61
N ALA A 17 -17.36 -12.84 -5.98
CA ALA A 17 -17.37 -11.40 -5.97
C ALA A 17 -17.12 -10.82 -7.37
N ASN A 18 -18.05 -10.01 -7.86
CA ASN A 18 -17.90 -9.27 -9.12
C ASN A 18 -17.31 -7.88 -8.85
N THR A 19 -16.07 -7.84 -8.36
CA THR A 19 -15.33 -6.62 -8.01
C THR A 19 -13.86 -6.79 -8.31
N LEU A 20 -13.13 -5.67 -8.41
CA LEU A 20 -11.67 -5.71 -8.51
C LEU A 20 -11.06 -6.27 -7.21
N ILE A 21 -10.10 -7.17 -7.36
CA ILE A 21 -9.36 -7.81 -6.26
C ILE A 21 -7.87 -7.44 -6.36
N GLY A 22 -7.44 -6.62 -5.41
CA GLY A 22 -6.03 -6.36 -5.16
C GLY A 22 -5.42 -7.40 -4.23
N ILE A 23 -4.29 -8.00 -4.60
CA ILE A 23 -3.60 -8.97 -3.75
C ILE A 23 -2.31 -8.36 -3.20
N ASN A 24 -2.21 -8.29 -1.87
CA ASN A 24 -1.03 -7.75 -1.17
C ASN A 24 -0.03 -8.86 -0.87
N ILE A 25 1.21 -8.69 -1.35
CA ILE A 25 2.31 -9.63 -1.15
C ILE A 25 3.43 -8.98 -0.33
N GLY A 26 4.17 -9.81 0.41
CA GLY A 26 5.19 -9.37 1.35
C GLY A 26 6.16 -10.48 1.72
N LYS A 27 7.27 -10.09 2.34
CA LYS A 27 8.25 -11.01 2.93
C LYS A 27 7.64 -11.78 4.11
N ASN A 28 7.96 -13.06 4.26
CA ASN A 28 7.65 -13.82 5.45
C ASN A 28 8.42 -13.28 6.67
N PHE A 29 7.91 -13.53 7.88
CA PHE A 29 8.55 -13.05 9.11
C PHE A 29 9.98 -13.61 9.25
N ASP A 30 10.13 -14.92 9.07
CA ASP A 30 11.39 -15.65 9.30
C ASP A 30 12.39 -15.58 8.12
N THR A 31 11.98 -15.10 6.95
CA THR A 31 12.89 -14.96 5.80
C THR A 31 13.88 -13.82 6.05
N PRO A 32 15.21 -14.04 5.94
CA PRO A 32 16.20 -12.95 6.02
C PRO A 32 15.96 -11.87 4.95
N VAL A 33 16.30 -10.62 5.25
CA VAL A 33 16.04 -9.48 4.34
C VAL A 33 16.76 -9.66 2.99
N GLU A 34 17.92 -10.29 2.99
CA GLU A 34 18.73 -10.59 1.80
C GLU A 34 18.03 -11.55 0.84
N LYS A 35 17.09 -12.35 1.36
CA LYS A 35 16.25 -13.28 0.59
C LYS A 35 14.82 -12.77 0.40
N ALA A 36 14.54 -11.52 0.76
CA ALA A 36 13.19 -10.98 0.70
C ALA A 36 12.60 -11.05 -0.71
N VAL A 37 13.41 -10.79 -1.73
CA VAL A 37 13.00 -10.80 -3.15
C VAL A 37 12.37 -12.14 -3.53
N ASP A 38 12.90 -13.26 -3.04
CA ASP A 38 12.39 -14.60 -3.35
C ASP A 38 10.93 -14.78 -2.89
N ASP A 39 10.60 -14.31 -1.69
CA ASP A 39 9.22 -14.38 -1.17
C ASP A 39 8.25 -13.56 -2.04
N TYR A 40 8.68 -12.39 -2.52
CA TYR A 40 7.85 -11.57 -3.41
C TYR A 40 7.66 -12.24 -4.77
N LEU A 41 8.71 -12.81 -5.37
CA LEU A 41 8.63 -13.49 -6.66
C LEU A 41 7.74 -14.73 -6.59
N ILE A 42 7.92 -15.58 -5.56
CA ILE A 42 7.08 -16.75 -5.32
C ILE A 42 5.62 -16.34 -5.16
N SER A 43 5.36 -15.29 -4.39
CA SER A 43 4.00 -14.79 -4.18
C SER A 43 3.41 -14.25 -5.48
N MET A 44 4.15 -13.41 -6.21
CA MET A 44 3.74 -12.83 -7.49
C MET A 44 3.35 -13.92 -8.48
N ASP A 45 4.18 -14.94 -8.67
CA ASP A 45 3.93 -16.06 -9.57
C ASP A 45 2.59 -16.76 -9.30
N LYS A 46 2.28 -16.96 -8.02
CA LYS A 46 1.06 -17.65 -7.60
C LYS A 46 -0.18 -16.77 -7.71
N VAL A 47 -0.06 -15.46 -7.53
CA VAL A 47 -1.22 -14.56 -7.47
C VAL A 47 -1.53 -13.87 -8.80
N TYR A 48 -0.59 -13.84 -9.74
CA TYR A 48 -0.65 -12.97 -10.93
C TYR A 48 -1.93 -13.16 -11.74
N GLU A 49 -2.24 -14.38 -12.14
CA GLU A 49 -3.43 -14.69 -12.95
C GLU A 49 -4.74 -14.28 -12.24
N HIS A 50 -4.74 -14.28 -10.91
CA HIS A 50 -5.92 -14.11 -10.07
C HIS A 50 -6.10 -12.69 -9.50
N ALA A 51 -5.09 -11.83 -9.64
CA ALA A 51 -5.14 -10.46 -9.16
C ALA A 51 -5.55 -9.49 -10.29
N ASP A 52 -6.28 -8.44 -9.92
CA ASP A 52 -6.48 -7.27 -10.80
C ASP A 52 -5.37 -6.24 -10.63
N TYR A 53 -4.76 -6.18 -9.44
CA TYR A 53 -3.48 -5.51 -9.20
C TYR A 53 -2.75 -6.17 -8.03
N ILE A 54 -1.43 -6.04 -7.99
CA ILE A 54 -0.60 -6.58 -6.93
C ILE A 54 -0.04 -5.43 -6.09
N THR A 55 -0.20 -5.52 -4.76
CA THR A 55 0.49 -4.59 -3.85
C THR A 55 1.80 -5.18 -3.37
N ILE A 56 2.90 -4.45 -3.54
CA ILE A 56 4.22 -4.77 -3.01
C ILE A 56 4.37 -4.06 -1.66
N ASN A 57 4.32 -4.80 -0.56
CA ASN A 57 4.31 -4.24 0.78
C ASN A 57 5.71 -4.21 1.42
N ILE A 58 6.35 -3.04 1.38
CA ILE A 58 7.68 -2.80 1.93
C ILE A 58 7.67 -1.96 3.23
N SER A 59 6.49 -1.77 3.84
CA SER A 59 6.27 -0.71 4.84
C SER A 59 5.75 -1.17 6.21
N SER A 60 5.49 -2.47 6.38
CA SER A 60 5.06 -3.03 7.66
C SER A 60 6.08 -2.74 8.77
N PRO A 61 5.68 -2.13 9.91
CA PRO A 61 6.58 -1.98 11.05
C PRO A 61 6.78 -3.29 11.83
N ASN A 62 5.92 -4.29 11.62
CA ASN A 62 5.89 -5.52 12.41
C ASN A 62 6.80 -6.63 11.85
N THR A 63 7.45 -6.37 10.71
CA THR A 63 8.37 -7.31 10.08
C THR A 63 9.79 -6.76 10.21
N PRO A 64 10.66 -7.38 11.04
CA PRO A 64 12.01 -6.88 11.28
C PRO A 64 12.78 -6.66 9.98
N GLY A 65 13.43 -5.50 9.89
CA GLY A 65 14.24 -5.10 8.73
C GLY A 65 13.46 -4.79 7.45
N LEU A 66 12.14 -4.95 7.39
CA LEU A 66 11.42 -4.76 6.12
C LEU A 66 11.53 -3.33 5.57
N ARG A 67 11.47 -2.32 6.44
CA ARG A 67 11.58 -0.92 6.04
C ARG A 67 12.95 -0.54 5.47
N THR A 68 13.98 -1.37 5.66
CA THR A 68 15.30 -1.13 5.02
C THR A 68 15.27 -1.44 3.51
N LEU A 69 14.29 -2.21 3.04
CA LEU A 69 14.06 -2.44 1.60
C LEU A 69 13.55 -1.19 0.87
N GLN A 70 13.23 -0.11 1.60
CA GLN A 70 12.75 1.15 1.00
C GLN A 70 13.88 2.02 0.44
N PHE A 71 15.15 1.62 0.58
CA PHE A 71 16.29 2.48 0.28
C PHE A 71 17.38 1.78 -0.52
N GLY A 72 18.14 2.59 -1.27
CA GLY A 72 19.37 2.22 -1.95
C GLY A 72 19.23 1.04 -2.91
N GLU A 73 20.30 0.25 -2.97
CA GLU A 73 20.42 -0.90 -3.87
C GLU A 73 19.37 -1.99 -3.60
N SER A 74 18.96 -2.16 -2.34
CA SER A 74 17.93 -3.14 -1.96
C SER A 74 16.58 -2.85 -2.63
N LEU A 75 16.15 -1.57 -2.61
CA LEU A 75 14.93 -1.17 -3.30
C LEU A 75 15.08 -1.36 -4.81
N ASP A 76 16.20 -0.91 -5.37
CA ASP A 76 16.45 -0.97 -6.82
C ASP A 76 16.39 -2.41 -7.33
N ASN A 77 17.07 -3.32 -6.65
CA ASN A 77 17.09 -4.74 -6.98
C ASN A 77 15.71 -5.39 -6.84
N LEU A 78 14.97 -5.07 -5.77
CA LEU A 78 13.61 -5.58 -5.56
C LEU A 78 12.67 -5.15 -6.69
N LEU A 79 12.63 -3.86 -7.02
CA LEU A 79 11.74 -3.34 -8.06
C LEU A 79 12.14 -3.86 -9.44
N ALA A 80 13.44 -3.91 -9.77
CA ALA A 80 13.94 -4.45 -11.03
C ALA A 80 13.53 -5.92 -11.22
N SER A 81 13.73 -6.75 -10.18
CA SER A 81 13.39 -8.18 -10.19
C SER A 81 11.89 -8.38 -10.40
N LEU A 82 11.05 -7.62 -9.68
CA LEU A 82 9.60 -7.73 -9.79
C LEU A 82 9.06 -7.23 -11.14
N LYS A 83 9.59 -6.13 -11.68
CA LYS A 83 9.18 -5.63 -13.01
C LYS A 83 9.60 -6.57 -14.13
N THR A 84 10.79 -7.17 -14.03
CA THR A 84 11.23 -8.21 -14.96
C THR A 84 10.26 -9.39 -14.94
N ARG A 85 9.91 -9.87 -13.74
CA ARG A 85 8.98 -10.99 -13.59
C ARG A 85 7.55 -10.64 -14.03
N GLN A 86 7.07 -9.44 -13.71
CA GLN A 86 5.77 -8.93 -14.18
C GLN A 86 5.69 -8.95 -15.70
N ALA A 87 6.76 -8.57 -16.42
CA ALA A 87 6.78 -8.59 -17.88
C ALA A 87 6.74 -10.01 -18.46
N GLU A 88 7.39 -10.98 -17.82
CA GLU A 88 7.32 -12.39 -18.20
C GLU A 88 5.91 -12.96 -18.00
N LEU A 89 5.34 -12.74 -16.81
CA LEU A 89 3.99 -13.19 -16.46
C LEU A 89 2.92 -12.53 -17.34
N ALA A 90 3.10 -11.25 -17.69
CA ALA A 90 2.20 -10.55 -18.60
C ALA A 90 2.13 -11.22 -19.98
N LYS A 91 3.29 -11.67 -20.50
CA LYS A 91 3.36 -12.44 -21.76
C LYS A 91 2.75 -13.83 -21.60
N GLN A 92 3.07 -14.51 -20.52
CA GLN A 92 2.61 -15.87 -20.23
C GLN A 92 1.07 -15.94 -20.12
N HIS A 93 0.47 -15.00 -19.41
CA HIS A 93 -0.98 -14.98 -19.16
C HIS A 93 -1.77 -14.08 -20.12
N GLN A 94 -1.09 -13.39 -21.06
CA GLN A 94 -1.70 -12.41 -21.96
C GLN A 94 -2.54 -11.34 -21.23
N LYS A 95 -2.11 -10.98 -20.01
CA LYS A 95 -2.80 -10.06 -19.09
C LYS A 95 -1.77 -9.21 -18.38
N TYR A 96 -1.86 -7.89 -18.47
CA TYR A 96 -1.05 -7.00 -17.64
C TYR A 96 -1.71 -6.79 -16.27
N VAL A 97 -0.99 -7.10 -15.20
CA VAL A 97 -1.46 -6.89 -13.81
C VAL A 97 -0.64 -5.77 -13.19
N PRO A 98 -1.21 -4.58 -12.93
CA PRO A 98 -0.50 -3.44 -12.34
C PRO A 98 0.10 -3.74 -10.97
N MET A 99 1.25 -3.12 -10.69
CA MET A 99 1.94 -3.18 -9.40
C MET A 99 1.86 -1.85 -8.65
N ALA A 100 1.34 -1.90 -7.42
CA ALA A 100 1.28 -0.79 -6.51
C ALA A 100 2.27 -0.97 -5.35
N VAL A 101 3.16 0.01 -5.08
CA VAL A 101 4.09 -0.09 -3.94
C VAL A 101 3.48 0.61 -2.72
N LYS A 102 3.39 -0.09 -1.58
CA LYS A 102 2.83 0.45 -0.33
C LYS A 102 3.93 0.94 0.60
N VAL A 103 3.91 2.23 0.93
CA VAL A 103 4.95 2.94 1.68
C VAL A 103 4.52 3.30 3.11
N ALA A 104 5.48 3.52 4.00
CA ALA A 104 5.22 3.96 5.37
C ALA A 104 4.86 5.46 5.43
N PRO A 105 4.14 5.92 6.47
CA PRO A 105 3.93 7.34 6.71
C PRO A 105 5.14 8.02 7.38
N ASP A 106 6.04 7.22 7.96
CA ASP A 106 7.22 7.69 8.70
C ASP A 106 8.40 7.85 7.73
N LEU A 107 8.28 8.79 6.80
CA LEU A 107 9.31 9.09 5.80
C LEU A 107 9.72 10.55 5.88
N SER A 108 11.03 10.82 5.75
CA SER A 108 11.55 12.17 5.53
C SER A 108 11.27 12.65 4.10
N HIS A 109 11.49 13.94 3.85
CA HIS A 109 11.34 14.50 2.50
C HIS A 109 12.37 13.89 1.53
N GLU A 110 13.61 13.68 2.00
CA GLU A 110 14.67 13.05 1.22
C GLU A 110 14.35 11.59 0.88
N GLU A 111 13.76 10.85 1.84
CA GLU A 111 13.33 9.47 1.65
C GLU A 111 12.19 9.37 0.63
N VAL A 112 11.22 10.29 0.67
CA VAL A 112 10.16 10.38 -0.36
C VAL A 112 10.76 10.68 -1.73
N ASP A 113 11.74 11.58 -1.81
CA ASP A 113 12.43 11.92 -3.06
C ASP A 113 13.17 10.72 -3.65
N GLU A 114 13.82 9.91 -2.82
CA GLU A 114 14.49 8.68 -3.25
C GLU A 114 13.49 7.64 -3.77
N LEU A 115 12.42 7.39 -3.03
CA LEU A 115 11.35 6.48 -3.43
C LEU A 115 10.71 6.92 -4.75
N ALA A 116 10.40 8.20 -4.91
CA ALA A 116 9.80 8.72 -6.13
C ALA A 116 10.73 8.54 -7.35
N ARG A 117 12.04 8.77 -7.19
CA ARG A 117 13.02 8.50 -8.26
C ARG A 117 13.04 7.02 -8.64
N ALA A 118 13.05 6.12 -7.66
CA ALA A 118 13.04 4.67 -7.91
C ALA A 118 11.74 4.23 -8.61
N PHE A 119 10.58 4.73 -8.17
CA PHE A 119 9.29 4.40 -8.77
C PHE A 119 9.18 4.84 -10.23
N ASN A 120 9.69 6.05 -10.55
CA ASN A 120 9.76 6.54 -11.92
C ASN A 120 10.74 5.71 -12.76
N LYS A 121 11.94 5.41 -12.23
CA LYS A 121 12.97 4.60 -12.91
C LYS A 121 12.44 3.22 -13.31
N HIS A 122 11.73 2.55 -12.40
CA HIS A 122 11.21 1.19 -12.61
C HIS A 122 9.80 1.16 -13.20
N GLN A 123 9.21 2.31 -13.52
CA GLN A 123 7.86 2.42 -14.09
C GLN A 123 6.82 1.67 -13.24
N ILE A 124 6.79 1.99 -11.94
CA ILE A 124 5.78 1.46 -11.02
C ILE A 124 4.40 2.02 -11.38
N ASP A 125 3.37 1.18 -11.28
CA ASP A 125 2.04 1.50 -11.79
C ASP A 125 1.20 2.33 -10.81
N ALA A 126 1.47 2.25 -9.50
CA ALA A 126 0.81 3.05 -8.48
C ALA A 126 1.61 3.12 -7.17
N VAL A 127 1.32 4.13 -6.33
CA VAL A 127 1.82 4.21 -4.95
C VAL A 127 0.64 4.14 -3.97
N ILE A 128 0.73 3.30 -2.94
CA ILE A 128 -0.24 3.28 -1.83
C ILE A 128 0.37 4.02 -0.64
N ALA A 129 -0.16 5.20 -0.34
CA ALA A 129 0.30 6.08 0.72
C ALA A 129 -0.82 6.26 1.76
N THR A 130 -0.83 5.59 2.92
CA THR A 130 0.31 4.93 3.57
C THR A 130 -0.08 3.66 4.33
N ASN A 131 0.94 3.00 4.91
CA ASN A 131 0.79 2.02 5.97
C ASN A 131 0.58 2.69 7.35
N THR A 132 0.66 1.92 8.43
CA THR A 132 0.59 2.39 9.82
C THR A 132 1.85 3.17 10.26
N THR A 133 1.70 4.07 11.24
CA THR A 133 2.82 4.85 11.83
C THR A 133 3.38 4.18 13.08
N MET A 134 4.66 4.41 13.38
CA MET A 134 5.24 4.10 14.70
C MET A 134 5.11 5.24 15.72
N ASP A 135 4.67 6.42 15.27
CA ASP A 135 4.50 7.59 16.11
C ASP A 135 3.30 7.45 17.05
N ARG A 136 3.55 7.59 18.36
CA ARG A 136 2.56 7.48 19.43
C ARG A 136 2.19 8.83 20.06
N SER A 137 2.75 9.95 19.58
CA SER A 137 2.54 11.28 20.17
C SER A 137 1.06 11.65 20.29
N LYS A 138 0.25 11.33 19.27
CA LYS A 138 -1.20 11.61 19.20
C LYS A 138 -2.07 10.73 20.12
N VAL A 139 -1.50 9.69 20.75
CA VAL A 139 -2.22 8.80 21.68
C VAL A 139 -1.55 8.72 23.06
N SER A 140 -0.55 9.58 23.32
CA SER A 140 0.16 9.60 24.59
C SER A 140 -0.79 9.81 25.79
N GLY A 141 -0.62 9.00 26.83
CA GLY A 141 -1.44 9.05 28.05
C GLY A 141 -2.80 8.36 27.94
N LEU A 142 -3.15 7.76 26.80
CA LEU A 142 -4.33 6.90 26.68
C LEU A 142 -3.99 5.46 27.07
N ASP A 143 -5.03 4.68 27.38
CA ASP A 143 -4.89 3.24 27.56
C ASP A 143 -4.31 2.60 26.29
N ASN A 144 -3.37 1.66 26.48
CA ASN A 144 -2.66 0.95 25.41
C ASN A 144 -1.77 1.83 24.51
N ALA A 145 -1.45 3.07 24.92
CA ALA A 145 -0.56 3.95 24.15
C ALA A 145 0.83 3.35 23.91
N ASP A 146 1.31 2.54 24.87
CA ASP A 146 2.63 1.90 24.86
C ASP A 146 2.66 0.53 24.17
N GLU A 147 1.54 0.08 23.58
CA GLU A 147 1.49 -1.19 22.85
C GLU A 147 2.43 -1.19 21.63
N VAL A 148 3.05 -2.35 21.38
CA VAL A 148 3.99 -2.51 20.27
C VAL A 148 3.24 -2.63 18.94
N GLY A 149 3.85 -2.09 17.88
CA GLY A 149 3.38 -2.21 16.50
C GLY A 149 2.87 -0.89 15.93
N GLY A 150 2.20 -0.98 14.79
CA GLY A 150 1.75 0.20 14.03
C GLY A 150 0.42 0.79 14.52
N LEU A 151 0.37 2.12 14.66
CA LEU A 151 -0.83 2.89 14.91
C LEU A 151 -1.55 3.22 13.60
N SER A 152 -2.89 3.16 13.61
CA SER A 152 -3.79 3.44 12.48
C SER A 152 -4.92 4.38 12.89
N GLY A 153 -5.83 4.69 11.97
CA GLY A 153 -7.00 5.54 12.23
C GLY A 153 -6.69 7.03 12.29
N GLY A 154 -7.60 7.80 12.89
CA GLY A 154 -7.54 9.27 12.95
C GLY A 154 -6.16 9.87 13.28
N PRO A 155 -5.39 9.32 14.24
CA PRO A 155 -4.04 9.80 14.55
C PRO A 155 -3.05 9.85 13.38
N VAL A 156 -3.24 9.01 12.35
CA VAL A 156 -2.37 8.95 11.16
C VAL A 156 -2.81 9.91 10.06
N PHE A 157 -4.00 10.51 10.14
CA PHE A 157 -4.61 11.25 9.05
C PHE A 157 -3.70 12.36 8.50
N GLU A 158 -3.30 13.33 9.35
CA GLU A 158 -2.46 14.47 8.96
C GLU A 158 -1.15 14.01 8.29
N LYS A 159 -0.41 13.11 8.96
CA LYS A 159 0.88 12.61 8.46
C LYS A 159 0.74 11.89 7.12
N SER A 160 -0.24 11.01 7.01
CA SER A 160 -0.47 10.27 5.76
C SER A 160 -0.97 11.19 4.64
N THR A 161 -1.70 12.28 4.94
CA THR A 161 -2.12 13.26 3.92
C THR A 161 -0.93 14.03 3.42
N GLU A 162 0.01 14.38 4.30
CA GLU A 162 1.23 15.07 3.90
C GLU A 162 2.11 14.21 3.00
N ILE A 163 2.25 12.92 3.30
CA ILE A 163 2.98 11.99 2.43
C ILE A 163 2.33 11.89 1.03
N VAL A 164 0.99 11.94 0.94
CA VAL A 164 0.30 12.01 -0.36
C VAL A 164 0.69 13.27 -1.13
N ARG A 165 0.70 14.45 -0.48
CA ARG A 165 1.10 15.72 -1.12
C ARG A 165 2.55 15.67 -1.59
N LEU A 166 3.45 15.18 -0.75
CA LEU A 166 4.87 15.04 -1.07
C LEU A 166 5.06 14.13 -2.28
N PHE A 167 4.50 12.92 -2.29
CA PHE A 167 4.58 12.04 -3.46
C PHE A 167 3.96 12.68 -4.70
N ARG A 168 2.81 13.35 -4.59
CA ARG A 168 2.18 14.00 -5.74
C ARG A 168 3.10 15.05 -6.38
N SER A 169 3.87 15.78 -5.58
CA SER A 169 4.83 16.78 -6.06
C SER A 169 6.06 16.20 -6.77
N LYS A 170 6.36 14.90 -6.56
CA LYS A 170 7.58 14.24 -7.05
C LYS A 170 7.35 13.18 -8.12
N LEU A 171 6.16 12.59 -8.15
CA LEU A 171 5.75 11.57 -9.12
C LEU A 171 5.17 12.22 -10.39
N SER A 172 5.23 11.52 -11.52
CA SER A 172 4.55 11.98 -12.74
C SER A 172 3.04 12.09 -12.50
N GLN A 173 2.38 13.11 -13.08
CA GLN A 173 0.95 13.34 -12.87
C GLN A 173 0.07 12.13 -13.23
N GLU A 174 0.56 11.29 -14.16
CA GLU A 174 -0.12 10.08 -14.61
C GLU A 174 0.03 8.90 -13.64
N LEU A 175 1.03 8.91 -12.75
CA LEU A 175 1.20 7.85 -11.76
C LEU A 175 0.20 8.05 -10.61
N PRO A 176 -0.79 7.15 -10.45
CA PRO A 176 -1.84 7.29 -9.46
C PRO A 176 -1.33 7.01 -8.04
N ILE A 177 -1.80 7.83 -7.09
CA ILE A 177 -1.62 7.62 -5.66
C ILE A 177 -2.93 7.09 -5.08
N ILE A 178 -2.88 5.98 -4.36
CA ILE A 178 -3.97 5.40 -3.59
C ILE A 178 -3.77 5.79 -2.13
N ALA A 179 -4.57 6.71 -1.61
CA ALA A 179 -4.44 7.19 -0.25
C ALA A 179 -5.03 6.21 0.76
N ALA A 180 -4.31 5.96 1.84
CA ALA A 180 -4.72 5.16 2.99
C ALA A 180 -4.21 5.80 4.28
N GLY A 181 -4.97 5.66 5.37
CA GLY A 181 -4.58 6.19 6.68
C GLY A 181 -5.50 7.31 7.16
N GLY A 182 -6.18 7.06 8.28
CA GLY A 182 -6.98 8.05 8.98
C GLY A 182 -8.23 8.56 8.27
N ILE A 183 -8.71 7.89 7.22
CA ILE A 183 -9.98 8.24 6.57
C ILE A 183 -11.13 7.68 7.43
N MET A 184 -11.72 8.56 8.24
CA MET A 184 -12.80 8.28 9.18
C MET A 184 -14.12 8.91 8.76
N SER A 185 -14.11 9.81 7.77
CA SER A 185 -15.27 10.52 7.27
C SER A 185 -15.25 10.66 5.74
N ALA A 186 -16.34 11.18 5.16
CA ALA A 186 -16.38 11.53 3.74
C ALA A 186 -15.47 12.72 3.43
N ASP A 187 -15.41 13.72 4.32
CA ASP A 187 -14.56 14.90 4.17
C ASP A 187 -13.08 14.51 4.20
N ASP A 188 -12.69 13.56 5.05
CA ASP A 188 -11.32 13.02 5.09
C ASP A 188 -10.93 12.40 3.74
N ALA A 189 -11.86 11.69 3.10
CA ALA A 189 -11.62 11.12 1.78
C ALA A 189 -11.47 12.20 0.71
N ILE A 190 -12.28 13.26 0.76
CA ILE A 190 -12.13 14.41 -0.13
C ILE A 190 -10.78 15.10 0.07
N GLU A 191 -10.34 15.30 1.31
CA GLU A 191 -9.04 15.91 1.58
C GLU A 191 -7.89 15.06 1.03
N LYS A 192 -7.96 13.72 1.09
CA LYS A 192 -6.96 12.85 0.45
C LYS A 192 -6.93 13.02 -1.07
N LEU A 193 -8.09 13.17 -1.70
CA LEU A 193 -8.18 13.38 -3.15
C LEU A 193 -7.63 14.76 -3.53
N ASP A 194 -7.97 15.80 -2.76
CA ASP A 194 -7.45 17.16 -2.96
C ASP A 194 -5.94 17.27 -2.71
N ALA A 195 -5.40 16.43 -1.82
CA ALA A 195 -3.96 16.27 -1.62
C ALA A 195 -3.24 15.63 -2.82
N GLY A 196 -3.97 15.09 -3.79
CA GLY A 196 -3.41 14.52 -5.03
C GLY A 196 -3.58 13.01 -5.19
N ALA A 197 -4.35 12.35 -4.32
CA ALA A 197 -4.69 10.95 -4.52
C ALA A 197 -5.74 10.79 -5.64
N ALA A 198 -5.64 9.70 -6.38
CA ALA A 198 -6.65 9.30 -7.36
C ALA A 198 -7.71 8.37 -6.76
N LEU A 199 -7.34 7.61 -5.71
CA LEU A 199 -8.18 6.62 -5.04
C LEU A 199 -7.96 6.68 -3.53
N VAL A 200 -8.90 6.14 -2.76
CA VAL A 200 -8.81 6.02 -1.29
C VAL A 200 -9.06 4.58 -0.83
N GLN A 201 -8.39 4.17 0.26
CA GLN A 201 -8.57 2.90 0.95
C GLN A 201 -8.93 3.16 2.41
N ILE A 202 -9.93 2.44 2.93
CA ILE A 202 -10.41 2.56 4.30
C ILE A 202 -10.21 1.27 5.08
N TYR A 203 -9.84 1.40 6.36
CA TYR A 203 -9.78 0.29 7.31
C TYR A 203 -10.38 0.72 8.65
N SER A 204 -9.65 1.54 9.43
CA SER A 204 -10.11 1.94 10.76
C SER A 204 -11.45 2.66 10.71
N GLY A 205 -11.71 3.47 9.68
CA GLY A 205 -13.00 4.11 9.46
C GLY A 205 -14.18 3.13 9.43
N LEU A 206 -14.01 1.94 8.84
CA LEU A 206 -15.07 0.91 8.82
C LEU A 206 -15.39 0.38 10.22
N ILE A 207 -14.40 0.31 11.11
CA ILE A 207 -14.59 -0.19 12.48
C ILE A 207 -15.47 0.77 13.28
N TYR A 208 -15.23 2.08 13.16
CA TYR A 208 -15.92 3.09 13.98
C TYR A 208 -17.21 3.61 13.35
N GLN A 209 -17.29 3.68 12.02
CA GLN A 209 -18.42 4.25 11.29
C GLN A 209 -19.32 3.20 10.63
N GLY A 210 -18.88 1.94 10.59
CA GLY A 210 -19.57 0.87 9.90
C GLY A 210 -19.54 0.99 8.36
N PRO A 211 -20.24 0.10 7.65
CA PRO A 211 -20.22 0.03 6.19
C PRO A 211 -20.86 1.24 5.50
N SER A 212 -21.69 2.03 6.20
CA SER A 212 -22.28 3.27 5.66
C SER A 212 -21.23 4.30 5.24
N LEU A 213 -20.02 4.26 5.82
CA LEU A 213 -18.92 5.14 5.43
C LEU A 213 -18.62 5.06 3.93
N VAL A 214 -18.68 3.88 3.33
CA VAL A 214 -18.46 3.68 1.89
C VAL A 214 -19.45 4.52 1.07
N ARG A 215 -20.74 4.45 1.43
CA ARG A 215 -21.78 5.21 0.74
C ARG A 215 -21.59 6.72 0.91
N HIS A 216 -21.21 7.17 2.11
CA HIS A 216 -20.98 8.59 2.36
C HIS A 216 -19.80 9.13 1.54
N ILE A 217 -18.68 8.39 1.49
CA ILE A 217 -17.51 8.75 0.67
C ILE A 217 -17.91 8.84 -0.81
N ILE A 218 -18.59 7.82 -1.34
CA ILE A 218 -19.03 7.81 -2.74
C ILE A 218 -19.93 9.02 -3.03
N GLN A 219 -20.89 9.34 -2.16
CA GLN A 219 -21.76 10.49 -2.33
C GLN A 219 -21.02 11.83 -2.30
N ALA A 220 -20.00 11.97 -1.45
CA ALA A 220 -19.18 13.18 -1.41
C ALA A 220 -18.35 13.32 -2.69
N ILE A 221 -17.75 12.24 -3.19
CA ILE A 221 -16.98 12.23 -4.45
C ILE A 221 -17.89 12.63 -5.63
N TYR A 222 -19.12 12.10 -5.70
CA TYR A 222 -20.08 12.50 -6.74
C TYR A 222 -20.48 13.97 -6.68
N LYS A 223 -20.48 14.60 -5.50
CA LYS A 223 -20.81 16.03 -5.35
C LYS A 223 -19.63 16.96 -5.64
N ARG A 224 -18.41 16.45 -5.51
CA ARG A 224 -17.16 17.19 -5.78
C ARG A 224 -16.91 17.35 -7.28
N ASN A 225 -17.29 16.35 -8.08
CA ASN A 225 -17.15 16.33 -9.54
C ASN A 225 -18.36 16.99 -10.21
#